data_AF-A0A925SIK0-F1
#
_entry.id   AF-A0A925SIK0-F1
#
_cell.length_a   1.000
_cell.length_b   1.000
_cell.length_c   1.000
_cell.angle_alpha   90.00
_cell.angle_beta   90.00
_cell.angle_gamma   90.00
#
_symmetry.space_group_name_H-M   'P 1'
#
loop_
_entity.id
_entity.type
_entity.pdbx_description
1 polymer ?
#
loop_
_entity_poly.entity_id
_entity_poly.type
_entity_poly.pdbx_seq_one_letter_code
_entity_poly.pdbx_strand_id
1 'polypeptide(L)'
;GGARRRPGEEPMLDLALKAERFPLLRKPGLLLRGDLDLAVKTDEATRRTRVGGEVRMRDSLFLADIRPLIAATSGGGGSAAAARARPPYFSVDTEPLGGWALGVTVRGDEFLRLRTPVFEGVGSTRFSLTGTLRDPRVEGEFVIDEGRILFPFASFTVQDGAVRILRNDPFTPRLDFRAQGRRLGYDLRLELTGTAEAPQLQLFSTPALDAEALLLMVTAGVSPEQDQTSRASQRLAAVGAYVSRDLLRTLGLASTDEERLSIQAGEQVSRAGRETYGFDFRLDERWSLVGDYDEFDAYNMGVKWRIRARPPAEEPEKREEKNEP
;
A
#
# COMPACT_ATOMS: atom_id res chain seq x y z
N GLY A 1 -39.12 8.45 6.06
CA GLY A 1 -39.22 8.99 4.69
C GLY A 1 -40.51 8.50 4.07
N GLY A 2 -41.01 9.22 3.07
CA GLY A 2 -42.21 8.85 2.31
C GLY A 2 -42.02 9.13 0.81
N ALA A 3 -42.82 8.46 -0.03
CA ALA A 3 -42.89 8.72 -1.46
C ALA A 3 -44.33 9.08 -1.82
N ARG A 4 -44.55 10.20 -2.50
CA ARG A 4 -45.87 10.58 -3.03
C ARG A 4 -45.86 10.42 -4.54
N ARG A 5 -46.86 9.74 -5.09
CA ARG A 5 -47.01 9.54 -6.53
C ARG A 5 -48.41 9.93 -6.98
N ARG A 6 -48.51 10.81 -7.98
CA ARG A 6 -49.74 11.01 -8.75
C ARG A 6 -49.75 10.06 -9.96
N PRO A 7 -50.89 9.51 -10.40
CA PRO A 7 -50.95 8.67 -11.59
C PRO A 7 -50.37 9.41 -12.81
N GLY A 8 -49.39 8.80 -13.49
CA GLY A 8 -48.74 9.38 -14.67
C GLY A 8 -47.52 10.28 -14.39
N GLU A 9 -47.16 10.54 -13.14
CA GLU A 9 -45.99 11.36 -12.78
C GLU A 9 -44.87 10.56 -12.11
N GLU A 10 -43.62 11.05 -12.24
CA GLU A 10 -42.48 10.55 -11.46
C GLU A 10 -42.71 10.74 -9.96
N PRO A 11 -42.33 9.76 -9.11
CA PRO A 11 -42.55 9.82 -7.68
C PRO A 11 -41.75 10.96 -7.05
N MET A 12 -42.43 11.74 -6.21
CA MET A 12 -41.79 12.72 -5.34
C MET A 12 -41.19 12.01 -4.13
N LEU A 13 -39.87 12.12 -3.98
CA LEU A 13 -39.11 11.48 -2.92
C LEU A 13 -38.83 12.46 -1.78
N ASP A 14 -39.09 12.03 -0.56
CA ASP A 14 -38.58 12.64 0.68
C ASP A 14 -38.11 11.52 1.62
N LEU A 15 -36.89 11.07 1.37
CA LEU A 15 -36.25 9.97 2.10
C LEU A 15 -35.14 10.54 2.97
N ALA A 16 -35.01 10.00 4.18
CA ALA A 16 -33.93 10.30 5.10
C ALA A 16 -33.30 8.98 5.56
N LEU A 17 -31.96 8.94 5.53
CA LEU A 17 -31.14 7.83 5.96
C LEU A 17 -30.22 8.35 7.07
N LYS A 18 -30.42 7.81 8.28
CA LYS A 18 -29.52 8.01 9.41
C LYS A 18 -28.92 6.69 9.82
N ALA A 19 -27.60 6.64 9.90
CA ALA A 19 -26.88 5.46 10.35
C ALA A 19 -25.66 5.88 11.18
N GLU A 20 -25.32 5.09 12.19
CA GLU A 20 -24.12 5.29 13.00
C GLU A 20 -23.16 4.12 12.80
N ARG A 21 -21.86 4.42 12.70
CA ARG A 21 -20.77 3.43 12.53
C ARG A 21 -21.04 2.43 11.40
N PHE A 22 -21.68 2.89 10.33
CA PHE A 22 -22.08 2.08 9.21
C PHE A 22 -20.85 1.62 8.40
N PRO A 23 -20.73 0.32 8.07
CA PRO A 23 -19.65 -0.16 7.21
C PRO A 23 -19.90 0.24 5.75
N LEU A 24 -19.28 1.34 5.33
CA LEU A 24 -19.40 1.91 3.99
C LEU A 24 -18.72 1.04 2.94
N LEU A 25 -17.52 0.54 3.24
CA LEU A 25 -16.75 -0.30 2.33
C LEU A 25 -15.96 -1.32 3.13
N ARG A 26 -16.03 -2.58 2.70
CA ARG A 26 -15.24 -3.66 3.26
C ARG A 26 -14.64 -4.48 2.12
N LYS A 27 -13.33 -4.35 1.93
CA LYS A 27 -12.51 -5.15 1.01
C LYS A 27 -11.29 -5.67 1.77
N PRO A 28 -10.63 -6.74 1.31
CA PRO A 28 -9.34 -7.14 1.87
C PRO A 28 -8.38 -5.95 1.92
N GLY A 29 -7.86 -5.63 3.11
CA GLY A 29 -6.97 -4.49 3.30
C GLY A 29 -7.63 -3.10 3.33
N LEU A 30 -8.96 -2.98 3.25
CA LEU A 30 -9.66 -1.69 3.34
C LEU A 30 -11.00 -1.81 4.06
N LEU A 31 -11.12 -1.07 5.16
CA LEU A 31 -12.36 -0.88 5.90
C LEU A 31 -12.64 0.60 6.03
N LEU A 32 -13.74 1.06 5.42
CA LEU A 32 -14.27 2.40 5.60
C LEU A 32 -15.57 2.32 6.41
N ARG A 33 -15.65 3.14 7.44
CA ARG A 33 -16.84 3.27 8.29
C ARG A 33 -17.18 4.74 8.50
N GLY A 34 -18.44 5.02 8.80
CA GLY A 34 -18.85 6.37 9.12
C GLY A 34 -20.31 6.47 9.58
N ASP A 35 -20.64 7.64 10.09
CA ASP A 35 -22.02 8.03 10.38
C ASP A 35 -22.60 8.70 9.12
N LEU A 36 -23.84 8.38 8.80
CA LEU A 36 -24.55 8.89 7.62
C LEU A 36 -25.73 9.72 8.11
N ASP A 37 -25.82 10.96 7.63
CA ASP A 37 -27.03 11.78 7.69
C ASP A 37 -27.31 12.26 6.26
N LEU A 38 -28.04 11.44 5.50
CA LEU A 38 -28.31 11.65 4.09
C LEU A 38 -29.81 11.81 3.85
N ALA A 39 -30.15 12.67 2.90
CA ALA A 39 -31.52 12.87 2.45
C ALA A 39 -31.60 12.82 0.92
N VAL A 40 -32.69 12.23 0.43
CA VAL A 40 -33.07 12.27 -0.98
C VAL A 40 -34.35 13.07 -1.09
N LYS A 41 -34.30 14.20 -1.79
CA LYS A 41 -35.44 15.11 -1.94
C LYS A 41 -35.69 15.42 -3.40
N THR A 42 -36.95 15.32 -3.83
CA THR A 42 -37.40 15.80 -5.13
C THR A 42 -37.98 17.20 -4.96
N ASP A 43 -37.41 18.16 -5.67
CA ASP A 43 -37.89 19.54 -5.68
C ASP A 43 -39.21 19.65 -6.49
N GLU A 44 -40.24 20.27 -5.90
CA GLU A 44 -41.58 20.38 -6.48
C GLU A 44 -41.61 21.19 -7.77
N ALA A 45 -40.83 22.27 -7.85
CA ALA A 45 -40.85 23.22 -8.96
C ALA A 45 -40.03 22.72 -10.15
N THR A 46 -38.87 22.15 -9.89
CA THR A 46 -37.91 21.71 -10.92
C THR A 46 -38.04 20.23 -11.28
N ARG A 47 -38.80 19.46 -10.49
CA ARG A 47 -38.90 17.98 -10.57
C ARG A 47 -37.54 17.26 -10.52
N ARG A 48 -36.50 17.92 -9.99
CA ARG A 48 -35.15 17.34 -9.87
C ARG A 48 -34.98 16.69 -8.51
N THR A 49 -34.48 15.45 -8.51
CA THR A 49 -34.12 14.73 -7.28
C THR A 49 -32.66 15.01 -6.92
N ARG A 50 -32.41 15.30 -5.65
CA ARG A 50 -31.08 15.54 -5.09
C ARG A 50 -30.82 14.61 -3.92
N VAL A 51 -29.63 14.02 -3.91
CA VAL A 51 -29.03 13.35 -2.75
C VAL A 51 -28.09 14.33 -2.07
N GLY A 52 -28.32 14.63 -0.80
CA GLY A 52 -27.48 15.54 -0.04
C GLY A 52 -27.37 15.16 1.43
N GLY A 53 -26.43 15.77 2.13
CA GLY A 53 -26.20 15.53 3.56
C GLY A 53 -24.73 15.43 3.92
N GLU A 54 -24.44 14.76 5.03
CA GLU A 54 -23.10 14.60 5.56
C GLU A 54 -22.78 13.12 5.79
N VAL A 55 -21.55 12.74 5.44
CA VAL A 55 -20.92 11.48 5.82
C VAL A 55 -19.74 11.80 6.73
N ARG A 56 -19.83 11.37 7.98
CA ARG A 56 -18.74 11.51 8.95
C ARG A 56 -17.96 10.20 9.05
N MET A 57 -16.80 10.14 8.43
CA MET A 57 -15.91 8.99 8.44
C MET A 57 -15.37 8.73 9.85
N ARG A 58 -15.28 7.45 10.24
CA ARG A 58 -14.84 7.01 11.57
C ARG A 58 -14.08 5.69 11.50
N ASP A 59 -13.17 5.49 12.44
CA ASP A 59 -12.52 4.20 12.78
C ASP A 59 -12.20 3.31 11.56
N SER A 60 -11.63 3.93 10.52
CA SER A 60 -11.35 3.30 9.24
C SER A 60 -9.90 2.80 9.19
N LEU A 61 -9.64 1.84 8.31
CA LEU A 61 -8.37 1.12 8.26
C LEU A 61 -7.99 0.80 6.82
N PHE A 62 -6.73 1.09 6.47
CA PHE A 62 -6.11 0.75 5.21
C PHE A 62 -4.82 -0.05 5.46
N LEU A 63 -4.82 -1.31 5.04
CA LEU A 63 -3.77 -2.33 5.23
C LEU A 63 -3.22 -2.86 3.90
N ALA A 64 -3.24 -2.07 2.83
CA ALA A 64 -2.82 -2.55 1.52
C ALA A 64 -1.29 -2.53 1.35
N ASP A 65 -0.77 -3.46 0.55
CA ASP A 65 0.60 -3.38 0.05
C ASP A 65 0.66 -2.40 -1.12
N ILE A 66 1.28 -1.24 -0.91
CA ILE A 66 1.41 -0.18 -1.90
C ILE A 66 2.73 -0.24 -2.69
N ARG A 67 3.62 -1.20 -2.40
CA ARG A 67 4.91 -1.34 -3.10
C ARG A 67 4.77 -1.47 -4.63
N PRO A 68 3.77 -2.19 -5.19
CA PRO A 68 3.59 -2.26 -6.64
C PRO A 68 3.28 -0.89 -7.29
N LEU A 69 2.67 0.04 -6.55
CA LEU A 69 2.38 1.39 -7.03
C LEU A 69 3.65 2.26 -7.03
N ILE A 70 4.54 2.07 -6.05
CA ILE A 70 5.81 2.80 -5.96
C ILE A 70 6.79 2.28 -7.03
N ALA A 71 6.88 0.97 -7.23
CA ALA A 71 7.74 0.39 -8.27
C ALA A 71 7.38 0.86 -9.69
N ALA A 72 6.09 1.12 -9.94
CA ALA A 72 5.61 1.71 -11.19
C ALA A 72 6.04 3.17 -11.42
N THR A 73 6.57 3.84 -10.40
CA THR A 73 7.01 5.25 -10.47
C THR A 73 8.53 5.38 -10.65
N SER A 74 9.31 4.36 -10.25
CA SER A 74 10.77 4.31 -10.41
C SER A 74 11.23 3.82 -11.79
N GLY A 75 10.36 3.16 -12.56
CA GLY A 75 10.58 2.89 -13.98
C GLY A 75 9.66 3.81 -14.78
N GLY A 76 10.19 4.64 -15.66
CA GLY A 76 9.47 5.69 -16.42
C GLY A 76 8.36 5.23 -17.38
N GLY A 77 7.70 4.11 -17.12
CA GLY A 77 6.50 3.65 -17.80
C GLY A 77 5.31 3.75 -16.86
N GLY A 78 4.46 4.76 -17.05
CA GLY A 78 3.16 4.86 -16.38
C GLY A 78 2.41 3.54 -16.49
N SER A 79 2.21 2.86 -15.36
CA SER A 79 1.58 1.55 -15.34
C SER A 79 0.16 1.62 -15.91
N ALA A 80 -0.23 0.62 -16.70
CA ALA A 80 -1.61 0.40 -17.14
C ALA A 80 -2.61 0.28 -15.97
N ALA A 81 -2.14 0.14 -14.73
CA ALA A 81 -2.95 0.25 -13.51
C ALA A 81 -3.45 1.67 -13.24
N ALA A 82 -2.67 2.72 -13.57
CA ALA A 82 -3.08 4.12 -13.43
C ALA A 82 -4.24 4.45 -14.39
N ALA A 83 -4.25 3.87 -15.59
CA ALA A 83 -5.32 4.05 -16.57
C ALA A 83 -6.67 3.44 -16.15
N ARG A 84 -6.68 2.44 -15.24
CA ARG A 84 -7.91 1.74 -14.80
C ARG A 84 -8.58 2.37 -13.57
N ALA A 85 -7.97 3.36 -12.93
CA ALA A 85 -8.52 4.06 -11.76
C ALA A 85 -8.84 5.53 -12.05
N ARG A 86 -9.13 5.87 -13.32
CA ARG A 86 -9.58 7.20 -13.69
C ARG A 86 -10.99 7.43 -13.17
N PRO A 87 -11.27 8.56 -12.50
CA PRO A 87 -12.62 8.84 -12.06
C PRO A 87 -13.60 8.94 -13.25
N PRO A 88 -14.91 8.78 -13.01
CA PRO A 88 -15.53 8.75 -11.69
C PRO A 88 -15.27 7.43 -10.93
N TYR A 89 -14.93 7.53 -9.64
CA TYR A 89 -14.61 6.36 -8.79
C TYR A 89 -15.83 5.46 -8.52
N PHE A 90 -17.03 5.94 -8.82
CA PHE A 90 -18.26 5.17 -8.97
C PHE A 90 -19.17 5.90 -9.98
N SER A 91 -19.98 5.17 -10.76
CA SER A 91 -21.03 5.74 -11.62
C SER A 91 -22.30 4.93 -11.45
N VAL A 92 -23.46 5.60 -11.45
CA VAL A 92 -24.77 4.97 -11.50
C VAL A 92 -25.45 5.34 -12.81
N ASP A 93 -25.48 4.40 -13.76
CA ASP A 93 -26.07 4.65 -15.08
C ASP A 93 -27.59 4.41 -15.11
N THR A 94 -28.14 3.74 -14.08
CA THR A 94 -29.55 3.37 -13.98
C THR A 94 -30.45 4.62 -13.93
N GLU A 95 -31.35 4.77 -14.90
CA GLU A 95 -32.42 5.77 -14.86
C GLU A 95 -33.54 5.36 -13.87
N PRO A 96 -34.13 6.29 -13.11
CA PRO A 96 -33.85 7.74 -13.09
C PRO A 96 -32.69 8.15 -12.17
N LEU A 97 -32.05 7.20 -11.47
CA LEU A 97 -31.04 7.47 -10.43
C LEU A 97 -29.84 8.26 -10.96
N GLY A 98 -29.32 7.92 -12.15
CA GLY A 98 -28.14 8.57 -12.70
C GLY A 98 -28.26 10.08 -12.89
N GLY A 99 -29.50 10.59 -13.06
CA GLY A 99 -29.79 12.02 -13.16
C GLY A 99 -29.84 12.76 -11.83
N TRP A 100 -29.78 12.06 -10.69
CA TRP A 100 -29.93 12.70 -9.38
C TRP A 100 -28.70 13.55 -9.04
N ALA A 101 -28.95 14.79 -8.63
CA ALA A 101 -27.89 15.71 -8.25
C ALA A 101 -27.25 15.32 -6.91
N LEU A 102 -25.93 15.51 -6.79
CA LEU A 102 -25.17 15.25 -5.57
C LEU A 102 -24.84 16.55 -4.83
N GLY A 103 -24.94 16.49 -3.51
CA GLY A 103 -24.52 17.54 -2.59
C GLY A 103 -24.17 16.96 -1.23
N VAL A 104 -23.20 16.05 -1.21
CA VAL A 104 -22.80 15.32 -0.01
C VAL A 104 -21.46 15.84 0.46
N THR A 105 -21.36 16.18 1.75
CA THR A 105 -20.09 16.53 2.37
C THR A 105 -19.53 15.31 3.09
N VAL A 106 -18.26 15.00 2.88
CA VAL A 106 -17.56 13.90 3.55
C VAL A 106 -16.50 14.52 4.45
N ARG A 107 -16.55 14.22 5.74
CA ARG A 107 -15.56 14.70 6.72
C ARG A 107 -15.09 13.55 7.60
N GLY A 108 -13.87 13.60 8.09
CA GLY A 108 -13.40 12.69 9.11
C GLY A 108 -12.10 13.21 9.68
N ASP A 109 -12.06 13.39 11.00
CA ASP A 109 -10.86 13.81 11.70
C ASP A 109 -10.20 12.57 12.30
N GLU A 110 -8.90 12.40 12.06
CA GLU A 110 -8.06 11.28 12.50
C GLU A 110 -8.70 9.90 12.27
N PHE A 111 -9.50 9.79 11.22
CA PHE A 111 -10.44 8.69 11.08
C PHE A 111 -9.80 7.46 10.43
N LEU A 112 -8.75 7.66 9.61
CA LEU A 112 -8.16 6.60 8.80
C LEU A 112 -6.79 6.21 9.35
N ARG A 113 -6.68 4.98 9.84
CA ARG A 113 -5.38 4.36 10.15
C ARG A 113 -4.79 3.75 8.89
N LEU A 114 -3.62 4.23 8.50
CA LEU A 114 -2.85 3.76 7.36
C LEU A 114 -1.72 2.87 7.90
N ARG A 115 -1.66 1.62 7.44
CA ARG A 115 -0.64 0.66 7.86
C ARG A 115 -0.22 -0.18 6.67
N THR A 116 0.90 0.18 6.07
CA THR A 116 1.49 -0.49 4.91
C THR A 116 2.95 -0.82 5.21
N PRO A 117 3.60 -1.69 4.43
CA PRO A 117 5.01 -2.02 4.66
C PRO A 117 5.97 -0.83 4.63
N VAL A 118 5.59 0.26 3.96
CA VAL A 118 6.44 1.44 3.71
C VAL A 118 5.90 2.72 4.35
N PHE A 119 4.72 2.67 4.97
CA PHE A 119 4.05 3.83 5.54
C PHE A 119 3.11 3.43 6.67
N GLU A 120 3.23 4.13 7.79
CA GLU A 120 2.31 4.05 8.92
C GLU A 120 1.81 5.46 9.27
N GLY A 121 0.53 5.62 9.57
CA GLY A 121 0.01 6.93 9.96
C GLY A 121 -1.47 6.97 10.24
N VAL A 122 -1.93 8.19 10.53
CA VAL A 122 -3.33 8.56 10.73
C VAL A 122 -3.62 9.77 9.85
N GLY A 123 -4.79 9.80 9.24
CA GLY A 123 -5.18 10.91 8.38
C GLY A 123 -6.64 11.31 8.48
N SER A 124 -6.87 12.56 8.09
CA SER A 124 -8.13 13.28 8.10
C SER A 124 -8.58 13.60 6.68
N THR A 125 -9.87 13.84 6.49
CA THR A 125 -10.44 14.17 5.18
C THR A 125 -11.50 15.24 5.25
N ARG A 126 -11.56 16.03 4.18
CA ARG A 126 -12.67 16.91 3.87
C ARG A 126 -12.89 16.93 2.37
N PHE A 127 -13.94 16.25 1.92
CA PHE A 127 -14.36 16.22 0.52
C PHE A 127 -15.79 16.74 0.35
N SER A 128 -16.04 17.31 -0.82
CA SER A 128 -17.36 17.69 -1.31
C SER A 128 -17.64 16.85 -2.56
N LEU A 129 -18.78 16.15 -2.55
CA LEU A 129 -19.25 15.33 -3.64
C LEU A 129 -20.44 16.03 -4.31
N THR A 130 -20.24 16.38 -5.57
CA THR A 130 -21.16 17.17 -6.41
C THR A 130 -21.37 16.51 -7.77
N GLY A 131 -22.04 17.17 -8.71
CA GLY A 131 -22.38 16.60 -10.01
C GLY A 131 -23.67 15.77 -9.92
N THR A 132 -23.71 14.65 -10.63
CA THR A 132 -24.83 13.71 -10.59
C THR A 132 -24.36 12.32 -10.17
N LEU A 133 -25.28 11.40 -9.87
CA LEU A 133 -24.91 10.00 -9.60
C LEU A 133 -24.24 9.32 -10.81
N ARG A 134 -24.48 9.79 -12.04
CA ARG A 134 -23.79 9.35 -13.26
C ARG A 134 -22.42 9.99 -13.46
N ASP A 135 -22.27 11.29 -13.21
CA ASP A 135 -21.00 12.02 -13.30
C ASP A 135 -20.67 12.68 -11.96
N PRO A 136 -20.24 11.90 -10.95
CA PRO A 136 -19.89 12.45 -9.65
C PRO A 136 -18.57 13.19 -9.72
N ARG A 137 -18.53 14.35 -9.07
CA ARG A 137 -17.34 15.19 -8.95
C ARG A 137 -16.93 15.31 -7.50
N VAL A 138 -15.69 14.94 -7.22
CA VAL A 138 -15.07 15.06 -5.90
C VAL A 138 -14.11 16.24 -5.92
N GLU A 139 -14.14 17.03 -4.85
CA GLU A 139 -13.13 18.07 -4.59
C GLU A 139 -12.83 18.11 -3.10
N GLY A 140 -11.63 18.51 -2.72
CA GLY A 140 -11.22 18.63 -1.33
C GLY A 140 -9.86 18.00 -1.09
N GLU A 141 -9.62 17.58 0.15
CA GLU A 141 -8.31 17.07 0.56
C GLU A 141 -8.37 15.93 1.57
N PHE A 142 -7.30 15.15 1.55
CA PHE A 142 -6.94 14.18 2.57
C PHE A 142 -5.57 14.60 3.12
N VAL A 143 -5.45 14.70 4.44
CA VAL A 143 -4.23 15.13 5.12
C VAL A 143 -3.72 14.02 6.03
N ILE A 144 -2.41 13.94 6.20
CA ILE A 144 -1.75 13.09 7.19
C ILE A 144 -1.55 13.92 8.45
N ASP A 145 -2.25 13.55 9.51
CA ASP A 145 -2.14 14.20 10.82
C ASP A 145 -0.85 13.75 11.51
N GLU A 146 -0.57 12.45 11.46
CA GLU A 146 0.64 11.83 11.97
C GLU A 146 1.09 10.72 11.04
N GLY A 147 2.38 10.63 10.74
CA GLY A 147 2.85 9.56 9.86
C GLY A 147 4.35 9.33 9.88
N ARG A 148 4.73 8.13 9.47
CA ARG A 148 6.11 7.70 9.28
C ARG A 148 6.24 6.93 7.97
N ILE A 149 7.18 7.37 7.15
CA ILE A 149 7.62 6.65 5.96
C ILE A 149 8.77 5.73 6.38
N LEU A 150 8.67 4.46 6.01
CA LEU A 150 9.58 3.42 6.42
C LEU A 150 10.42 2.98 5.22
N PHE A 151 11.73 3.18 5.34
CA PHE A 151 12.72 2.54 4.50
C PHE A 151 13.39 1.42 5.32
N PRO A 152 14.03 0.43 4.68
CA PRO A 152 14.68 -0.68 5.40
C PRO A 152 15.70 -0.23 6.45
N PHE A 153 16.45 0.85 6.18
CA PHE A 153 17.52 1.34 7.06
C PHE A 153 17.34 2.79 7.53
N ALA A 154 16.19 3.40 7.23
CA ALA A 154 15.87 4.77 7.66
C ALA A 154 14.37 4.92 7.88
N SER A 155 13.99 5.86 8.75
CA SER A 155 12.59 6.26 8.89
C SER A 155 12.47 7.77 8.81
N PHE A 156 11.39 8.23 8.19
CA PHE A 156 11.09 9.64 8.04
C PHE A 156 9.75 9.95 8.70
N THR A 157 9.73 10.91 9.62
CA THR A 157 8.52 11.43 10.23
C THR A 157 7.91 12.48 9.31
N VAL A 158 6.64 12.30 8.93
CA VAL A 158 5.88 13.23 8.10
C VAL A 158 5.71 14.55 8.87
N GLN A 159 6.08 15.66 8.24
CA GLN A 159 5.90 17.01 8.77
C GLN A 159 4.67 17.69 8.18
N ASP A 160 4.44 17.45 6.89
CA ASP A 160 3.30 17.94 6.13
C ASP A 160 2.98 16.88 5.06
N GLY A 161 1.70 16.58 4.85
CA GLY A 161 1.29 15.52 3.95
C GLY A 161 -0.14 15.69 3.52
N ALA A 162 -0.37 15.97 2.24
CA ALA A 162 -1.69 16.19 1.70
C ALA A 162 -1.87 15.59 0.30
N VAL A 163 -3.06 15.06 0.07
CA VAL A 163 -3.59 14.72 -1.25
C VAL A 163 -4.75 15.65 -1.55
N ARG A 164 -4.64 16.44 -2.62
CA ARG A 164 -5.64 17.46 -2.97
C ARG A 164 -6.28 17.14 -4.32
N ILE A 165 -7.60 17.23 -4.37
CA ILE A 165 -8.39 17.12 -5.60
C ILE A 165 -9.03 18.49 -5.84
N LEU A 166 -8.61 19.16 -6.91
CA LEU A 166 -9.02 20.53 -7.20
C LEU A 166 -10.27 20.55 -8.08
N ARG A 167 -11.14 21.54 -7.88
CA ARG A 167 -12.38 21.69 -8.67
C ARG A 167 -12.16 21.77 -10.18
N ASN A 168 -11.09 22.44 -10.59
CA ASN A 168 -10.73 22.64 -12.00
C ASN A 168 -9.97 21.46 -12.61
N ASP A 169 -9.55 20.50 -11.78
CA ASP A 169 -8.80 19.31 -12.18
C ASP A 169 -9.19 18.11 -11.28
N PRO A 170 -10.48 17.71 -11.27
CA PRO A 170 -11.01 16.76 -10.29
C PRO A 170 -10.55 15.31 -10.55
N PHE A 171 -9.89 15.08 -11.69
CA PHE A 171 -9.40 13.77 -12.09
C PHE A 171 -7.91 13.55 -11.83
N THR A 172 -7.21 14.59 -11.35
CA THR A 172 -5.76 14.55 -11.16
C THR A 172 -5.42 14.90 -9.71
N PRO A 173 -5.47 13.92 -8.78
CA PRO A 173 -5.07 14.16 -7.40
C PRO A 173 -3.62 14.60 -7.33
N ARG A 174 -3.35 15.66 -6.57
CA ARG A 174 -2.00 16.21 -6.35
C ARG A 174 -1.48 15.79 -4.99
N LEU A 175 -0.23 15.39 -4.97
CA LEU A 175 0.50 14.95 -3.79
C LEU A 175 1.44 16.07 -3.35
N ASP A 176 1.50 16.34 -2.05
CA ASP A 176 2.50 17.22 -1.43
C ASP A 176 2.82 16.65 -0.05
N PHE A 177 3.98 16.01 0.07
CA PHE A 177 4.45 15.40 1.30
C PHE A 177 5.88 15.82 1.58
N ARG A 178 6.13 16.20 2.83
CA ARG A 178 7.45 16.50 3.37
C ARG A 178 7.65 15.67 4.61
N ALA A 179 8.77 14.95 4.67
CA ALA A 179 9.13 14.15 5.81
C ALA A 179 10.60 14.33 6.16
N GLN A 180 10.94 14.12 7.42
CA GLN A 180 12.29 14.30 7.95
C GLN A 180 12.75 13.09 8.73
N GLY A 181 14.02 12.73 8.60
CA GLY A 181 14.62 11.60 9.30
C GLY A 181 16.07 11.91 9.67
N ARG A 182 16.69 10.96 10.36
CA ARG A 182 18.13 11.03 10.66
C ARG A 182 18.74 9.65 10.54
N ARG A 183 19.91 9.54 9.92
CA ARG A 183 20.65 8.28 9.80
C ARG A 183 22.14 8.53 9.70
N LEU A 184 22.94 7.78 10.46
CA LEU A 184 24.41 7.84 10.43
C LEU A 184 24.97 9.27 10.59
N GLY A 185 24.32 10.10 11.41
CA GLY A 185 24.72 11.50 11.61
C GLY A 185 24.22 12.49 10.55
N TYR A 186 23.56 12.03 9.48
CA TYR A 186 22.96 12.88 8.45
C TYR A 186 21.51 13.22 8.79
N ASP A 187 21.15 14.50 8.68
CA ASP A 187 19.77 14.96 8.68
C ASP A 187 19.17 14.77 7.29
N LEU A 188 18.09 14.00 7.19
CA LEU A 188 17.48 13.59 5.93
C LEU A 188 16.15 14.29 5.73
N ARG A 189 15.86 14.65 4.48
CA ARG A 189 14.55 15.16 4.06
C ARG A 189 14.05 14.39 2.86
N LEU A 190 12.76 14.09 2.86
CA LEU A 190 12.05 13.47 1.76
C LEU A 190 10.94 14.42 1.32
N GLU A 191 10.88 14.68 0.03
CA GLU A 191 9.81 15.46 -0.60
C GLU A 191 9.16 14.63 -1.70
N LEU A 192 7.84 14.44 -1.62
CA LEU A 192 7.04 13.77 -2.63
C LEU A 192 5.98 14.74 -3.14
N THR A 193 6.09 15.09 -4.42
CA THR A 193 5.22 16.07 -5.08
C THR A 193 4.68 15.54 -6.40
N GLY A 194 3.86 16.32 -7.09
CA GLY A 194 3.34 15.97 -8.42
C GLY A 194 1.92 15.41 -8.37
N THR A 195 1.56 14.62 -9.38
CA THR A 195 0.23 14.00 -9.47
C THR A 195 0.30 12.56 -8.99
N ALA A 196 -0.84 11.97 -8.61
CA ALA A 196 -0.90 10.56 -8.25
C ALA A 196 -0.48 9.63 -9.42
N GLU A 197 -0.61 10.07 -10.67
CA GLU A 197 -0.16 9.32 -11.85
C GLU A 197 1.33 9.51 -12.17
N ALA A 198 1.91 10.67 -11.79
CA ALA A 198 3.30 11.02 -12.03
C ALA A 198 3.92 11.68 -10.77
N PRO A 199 4.12 10.90 -9.69
CA PRO A 199 4.76 11.40 -8.48
C PRO A 199 6.24 11.66 -8.72
N GLN A 200 6.77 12.67 -8.04
CA GLN A 200 8.18 13.04 -8.04
C GLN A 200 8.71 12.95 -6.63
N LEU A 201 9.61 11.99 -6.40
CA LEU A 201 10.26 11.77 -5.11
C LEU A 201 11.67 12.35 -5.13
N GLN A 202 11.99 13.17 -4.13
CA GLN A 202 13.32 13.74 -3.94
C GLN A 202 13.79 13.46 -2.51
N LEU A 203 15.07 13.10 -2.38
CA LEU A 203 15.74 12.84 -1.11
C LEU A 203 16.90 13.82 -0.96
N PHE A 204 17.00 14.44 0.21
CA PHE A 204 18.06 15.37 0.55
C PHE A 204 18.72 14.95 1.85
N SER A 205 19.97 15.36 2.03
CA SER A 205 20.74 15.14 3.24
C SER A 205 21.53 16.38 3.64
N THR A 206 21.82 16.51 4.92
CA THR A 206 22.74 17.49 5.48
C THR A 206 23.66 16.76 6.47
N PRO A 207 24.99 16.71 6.24
CA PRO A 207 25.74 17.21 5.07
C PRO A 207 25.25 16.65 3.72
N ALA A 208 25.48 17.38 2.63
CA ALA A 208 24.96 17.00 1.32
C ALA A 208 25.66 15.75 0.76
N LEU A 209 24.87 14.71 0.48
CA LEU A 209 25.26 13.50 -0.24
C LEU A 209 24.73 13.53 -1.68
N ASP A 210 25.39 12.77 -2.55
CA ASP A 210 24.83 12.43 -3.85
C ASP A 210 23.56 11.56 -3.69
N ALA A 211 22.63 11.67 -4.64
CA ALA A 211 21.35 10.98 -4.62
C ALA A 211 21.52 9.46 -4.57
N GLU A 212 22.50 8.90 -5.29
CA GLU A 212 22.80 7.47 -5.27
C GLU A 212 23.26 7.00 -3.89
N ALA A 213 24.22 7.71 -3.28
CA ALA A 213 24.74 7.39 -1.95
C ALA A 213 23.64 7.50 -0.88
N LEU A 214 22.78 8.52 -0.97
CA LEU A 214 21.65 8.70 -0.08
C LEU A 214 20.62 7.56 -0.25
N LEU A 215 20.30 7.17 -1.49
CA LEU A 215 19.39 6.06 -1.77
C LEU A 215 19.95 4.74 -1.23
N LEU A 216 21.23 4.46 -1.47
CA LEU A 216 21.93 3.29 -0.93
C LEU A 216 21.92 3.26 0.59
N MET A 217 22.15 4.40 1.23
CA MET A 217 22.14 4.50 2.69
C MET A 217 20.76 4.16 3.28
N VAL A 218 19.67 4.65 2.68
CA VAL A 218 18.31 4.41 3.22
C VAL A 218 17.75 3.04 2.84
N THR A 219 18.14 2.48 1.68
CA THR A 219 17.61 1.21 1.17
C THR A 219 18.49 -0.01 1.47
N ALA A 220 19.81 0.12 1.41
CA ALA A 220 20.79 -0.96 1.60
C ALA A 220 21.65 -0.77 2.87
N GLY A 221 21.55 0.37 3.55
CA GLY A 221 22.25 0.60 4.81
C GLY A 221 23.74 0.94 4.66
N VAL A 222 24.21 1.19 3.43
CA VAL A 222 25.62 1.52 3.13
C VAL A 222 26.00 2.87 3.74
N SER A 223 27.15 2.92 4.43
CA SER A 223 27.66 4.16 5.01
C SER A 223 28.37 5.02 3.96
N PRO A 224 28.01 6.32 3.82
CA PRO A 224 28.69 7.23 2.88
C PRO A 224 30.16 7.51 3.24
N GLU A 225 30.58 7.34 4.50
CA GLU A 225 31.92 7.69 4.96
C GLU A 225 32.96 6.57 4.77
N GLN A 226 32.53 5.31 4.63
CA GLN A 226 33.43 4.17 4.38
C GLN A 226 33.95 4.13 2.92
N ASP A 227 33.72 5.21 2.16
CA ASP A 227 33.57 5.18 0.71
C ASP A 227 34.70 5.89 -0.05
N GLN A 228 35.89 5.99 0.53
CA GLN A 228 37.12 6.33 -0.22
C GLN A 228 37.80 5.10 -0.84
N THR A 229 37.41 3.88 -0.47
CA THR A 229 38.10 2.64 -0.89
C THR A 229 37.24 1.62 -1.66
N SER A 230 35.93 1.83 -1.78
CA SER A 230 35.01 0.83 -2.37
C SER A 230 34.78 1.09 -3.86
N ARG A 231 35.06 0.08 -4.70
CA ARG A 231 34.98 0.17 -6.17
C ARG A 231 33.52 0.23 -6.62
N ALA A 232 33.22 1.06 -7.61
CA ALA A 232 31.88 1.26 -8.19
C ALA A 232 31.14 -0.04 -8.58
N SER A 233 31.87 -1.13 -8.86
CA SER A 233 31.29 -2.46 -9.15
C SER A 233 30.56 -3.10 -7.96
N GLN A 234 30.98 -2.83 -6.72
CA GLN A 234 30.33 -3.34 -5.51
C GLN A 234 29.04 -2.57 -5.20
N ARG A 235 29.01 -1.25 -5.46
CA ARG A 235 27.80 -0.42 -5.33
C ARG A 235 26.72 -0.85 -6.33
N LEU A 236 27.11 -1.08 -7.58
CA LEU A 236 26.23 -1.62 -8.63
C LEU A 236 25.71 -3.03 -8.32
N ALA A 237 26.50 -3.86 -7.63
CA ALA A 237 26.06 -5.19 -7.20
C ALA A 237 25.02 -5.13 -6.08
N ALA A 238 25.16 -4.21 -5.10
CA ALA A 238 24.20 -4.05 -4.01
C ALA A 238 22.86 -3.47 -4.51
N VAL A 239 22.89 -2.42 -5.34
CA VAL A 239 21.70 -1.88 -6.01
C VAL A 239 21.10 -2.93 -6.95
N GLY A 240 21.93 -3.56 -7.79
CA GLY A 240 21.52 -4.56 -8.75
C GLY A 240 20.89 -5.79 -8.11
N ALA A 241 21.41 -6.30 -6.99
CA ALA A 241 20.86 -7.44 -6.29
C ALA A 241 19.49 -7.15 -5.64
N TYR A 242 19.27 -5.93 -5.14
CA TYR A 242 17.99 -5.57 -4.53
C TYR A 242 16.93 -5.19 -5.58
N VAL A 243 17.32 -4.36 -6.56
CA VAL A 243 16.44 -3.96 -7.67
C VAL A 243 16.07 -5.18 -8.50
N SER A 244 17.00 -6.09 -8.84
CA SER A 244 16.63 -7.31 -9.56
C SER A 244 15.71 -8.22 -8.74
N ARG A 245 15.94 -8.41 -7.44
CA ARG A 245 15.09 -9.29 -6.62
C ARG A 245 13.66 -8.75 -6.43
N ASP A 246 13.50 -7.44 -6.26
CA ASP A 246 12.19 -6.82 -6.06
C ASP A 246 11.46 -6.58 -7.39
N LEU A 247 12.19 -6.22 -8.46
CA LEU A 247 11.63 -6.00 -9.80
C LEU A 247 11.26 -7.32 -10.51
N LEU A 248 12.01 -8.42 -10.28
CA LEU A 248 11.65 -9.74 -10.82
C LEU A 248 10.42 -10.35 -10.12
N ARG A 249 10.23 -10.07 -8.82
CA ARG A 249 9.04 -10.49 -8.05
C ARG A 249 7.80 -9.69 -8.41
N THR A 250 7.95 -8.38 -8.63
CA THR A 250 6.83 -7.49 -8.99
C THR A 250 6.38 -7.65 -10.44
N LEU A 251 7.25 -8.10 -11.35
CA LEU A 251 6.92 -8.36 -12.77
C LEU A 251 6.30 -9.75 -13.03
N GLY A 252 6.22 -10.64 -12.03
CA GLY A 252 5.70 -12.01 -12.22
C GLY A 252 6.52 -12.87 -13.20
N LEU A 253 7.75 -12.45 -13.49
CA LEU A 253 8.71 -13.19 -14.34
C LEU A 253 9.45 -14.26 -13.54
N ALA A 254 9.48 -14.13 -12.21
CA ALA A 254 9.63 -15.25 -11.30
C ALA A 254 8.27 -15.96 -11.20
N SER A 255 8.17 -17.11 -11.86
CA SER A 255 7.04 -18.02 -11.69
C SER A 255 6.97 -18.49 -10.23
N THR A 256 5.76 -18.77 -9.75
CA THR A 256 5.40 -19.13 -8.36
C THR A 256 6.03 -20.43 -7.84
N ASP A 257 7.09 -20.95 -8.46
CA ASP A 257 7.82 -22.16 -8.07
C ASP A 257 9.19 -21.87 -7.40
N GLU A 258 9.49 -20.61 -7.06
CA GLU A 258 10.76 -20.19 -6.45
C GLU A 258 10.75 -20.10 -4.91
N GLU A 259 10.08 -21.03 -4.23
CA GLU A 259 10.46 -21.37 -2.84
C GLU A 259 11.74 -22.24 -2.77
N ARG A 260 12.34 -22.55 -3.93
CA ARG A 260 13.41 -23.54 -4.06
C ARG A 260 14.82 -22.98 -3.92
N LEU A 261 15.05 -21.69 -4.13
CA LEU A 261 16.40 -21.11 -4.02
C LEU A 261 16.47 -20.05 -2.91
N SER A 262 17.30 -20.30 -1.91
CA SER A 262 17.66 -19.35 -0.87
C SER A 262 19.13 -18.98 -1.03
N ILE A 263 19.45 -17.68 -1.04
CA ILE A 263 20.82 -17.18 -1.10
C ILE A 263 21.03 -16.24 0.08
N GLN A 264 22.06 -16.55 0.87
CA GLN A 264 22.50 -15.77 2.02
C GLN A 264 23.91 -15.27 1.73
N ALA A 265 24.16 -13.98 1.87
CA ALA A 265 25.46 -13.38 1.61
C ALA A 265 25.82 -12.44 2.74
N GLY A 266 27.11 -12.39 3.09
CA GLY A 266 27.66 -11.50 4.10
C GLY A 266 27.39 -11.92 5.54
N GLU A 267 27.19 -13.21 5.83
CA GLU A 267 27.10 -13.68 7.23
C GLU A 267 28.44 -13.50 7.96
N GLN A 268 29.56 -13.64 7.25
CA GLN A 268 30.92 -13.48 7.75
C GLN A 268 31.83 -12.87 6.66
N VAL A 269 33.06 -12.53 7.03
CA VAL A 269 34.11 -12.05 6.13
C VAL A 269 35.23 -13.07 6.12
N SER A 270 35.67 -13.53 4.94
CA SER A 270 36.76 -14.49 4.81
C SER A 270 38.12 -13.88 5.18
N ARG A 271 39.12 -14.71 5.43
CA ARG A 271 40.48 -14.25 5.75
C ARG A 271 41.09 -13.37 4.65
N ALA A 272 40.72 -13.59 3.39
CA ALA A 272 41.09 -12.71 2.28
C ALA A 272 40.22 -11.42 2.16
N GLY A 273 39.35 -11.14 3.13
CA GLY A 273 38.51 -9.94 3.14
C GLY A 273 37.34 -9.98 2.14
N ARG A 274 36.92 -11.19 1.72
CA ARG A 274 35.78 -11.37 0.80
C ARG A 274 34.53 -11.74 1.60
N GLU A 275 33.38 -11.27 1.15
CA GLU A 275 32.10 -11.65 1.78
C GLU A 275 31.83 -13.13 1.58
N THR A 276 31.43 -13.82 2.66
CA THR A 276 30.98 -15.22 2.57
C THR A 276 29.62 -15.28 1.90
N TYR A 277 29.34 -16.33 1.15
CA TYR A 277 28.04 -16.50 0.52
C TYR A 277 27.63 -17.98 0.52
N GLY A 278 26.37 -18.24 0.80
CA GLY A 278 25.76 -19.56 0.84
C GLY A 278 24.50 -19.62 -0.03
N PHE A 279 24.25 -20.78 -0.63
CA PHE A 279 23.04 -21.09 -1.36
C PHE A 279 22.44 -22.43 -0.91
N ASP A 280 21.10 -22.48 -0.77
CA ASP A 280 20.32 -23.72 -0.63
C ASP A 280 19.34 -23.79 -1.79
N PHE A 281 19.49 -24.82 -2.62
CA PHE A 281 18.64 -25.12 -3.75
C PHE A 281 17.87 -26.42 -3.52
N ARG A 282 16.58 -26.31 -3.24
CA ARG A 282 15.66 -27.42 -2.98
C ARG A 282 15.31 -28.16 -4.28
N LEU A 283 15.90 -29.34 -4.44
CA LEU A 283 15.65 -30.25 -5.56
C LEU A 283 14.26 -30.89 -5.46
N ASP A 284 13.79 -31.25 -4.25
CA ASP A 284 12.41 -31.70 -3.98
C ASP A 284 12.07 -31.59 -2.47
N GLU A 285 10.95 -32.17 -2.01
CA GLU A 285 10.56 -32.13 -0.60
C GLU A 285 11.58 -32.80 0.35
N ARG A 286 12.43 -33.69 -0.16
CA ARG A 286 13.40 -34.49 0.58
C ARG A 286 14.84 -34.05 0.33
N TRP A 287 15.18 -33.50 -0.82
CA TRP A 287 16.56 -33.21 -1.20
C TRP A 287 16.80 -31.72 -1.48
N SER A 288 17.91 -31.19 -0.96
CA SER A 288 18.42 -29.83 -1.21
C SER A 288 19.90 -29.94 -1.62
N LEU A 289 20.31 -29.24 -2.67
CA LEU A 289 21.71 -28.96 -2.96
C LEU A 289 22.11 -27.72 -2.14
N VAL A 290 23.26 -27.75 -1.49
CA VAL A 290 23.79 -26.62 -0.74
C VAL A 290 25.21 -26.33 -1.19
N GLY A 291 25.62 -25.08 -1.10
CA GLY A 291 27.02 -24.72 -1.25
C GLY A 291 27.31 -23.36 -0.66
N ASP A 292 28.56 -23.16 -0.30
CA ASP A 292 29.00 -21.98 0.40
C ASP A 292 30.45 -21.65 0.09
N TYR A 293 30.77 -20.40 0.30
CA TYR A 293 32.10 -19.85 0.32
C TYR A 293 32.32 -19.25 1.71
N ASP A 294 33.23 -19.84 2.48
CA ASP A 294 33.29 -19.68 3.94
C ASP A 294 34.37 -18.69 4.43
N GLU A 295 34.44 -18.51 5.76
CA GLU A 295 35.41 -17.61 6.39
C GLU A 295 36.88 -18.03 6.20
N PHE A 296 37.12 -19.28 5.80
CA PHE A 296 38.46 -19.83 5.55
C PHE A 296 38.89 -19.73 4.08
N ASP A 297 38.14 -18.99 3.25
CA ASP A 297 38.33 -18.88 1.80
C ASP A 297 38.10 -20.21 1.05
N ALA A 298 37.39 -21.16 1.65
CA ALA A 298 37.09 -22.45 1.05
C ALA A 298 35.74 -22.46 0.34
N TYR A 299 35.65 -23.26 -0.72
CA TYR A 299 34.41 -23.52 -1.44
C TYR A 299 33.89 -24.90 -1.03
N ASN A 300 32.69 -24.92 -0.47
CA ASN A 300 32.03 -26.13 0.00
C ASN A 300 30.78 -26.38 -0.84
N MET A 301 30.50 -27.64 -1.13
CA MET A 301 29.28 -28.08 -1.80
C MET A 301 28.80 -29.38 -1.18
N GLY A 302 27.49 -29.51 -1.01
CA GLY A 302 26.89 -30.67 -0.36
C GLY A 302 25.45 -30.90 -0.77
N VAL A 303 24.90 -32.01 -0.29
CA VAL A 303 23.50 -32.37 -0.50
C VAL A 303 22.88 -32.65 0.86
N LYS A 304 21.72 -32.05 1.12
CA LYS A 304 20.95 -32.15 2.35
C LYS A 304 19.69 -32.98 2.12
N TRP A 305 19.53 -34.05 2.90
CA TRP A 305 18.34 -34.91 2.89
C TRP A 305 17.46 -34.63 4.12
N ARG A 306 16.17 -34.36 3.92
CA ARG A 306 15.16 -34.16 4.98
C ARG A 306 14.27 -35.39 5.10
N ILE A 307 14.23 -35.97 6.29
CA ILE A 307 13.33 -37.08 6.64
C ILE A 307 12.18 -36.50 7.48
N ARG A 308 10.93 -36.65 7.03
CA ARG A 308 9.75 -36.35 7.85
C ARG A 308 9.33 -37.63 8.57
N ALA A 309 9.43 -37.67 9.90
CA ALA A 309 8.79 -38.70 10.71
C ALA A 309 7.30 -38.32 10.88
N ARG A 310 6.40 -39.21 10.46
CA ARG A 310 4.97 -39.08 10.75
C ARG A 310 4.76 -39.50 12.21
N PRO A 311 4.16 -38.67 13.08
CA PRO A 311 3.77 -39.16 14.40
C PRO A 311 2.76 -40.32 14.24
N PRO A 312 2.83 -41.37 15.07
CA PRO A 312 1.90 -42.49 14.98
C PRO A 312 0.47 -41.99 15.16
N ALA A 313 -0.44 -42.47 14.31
CA ALA A 313 -1.86 -42.17 14.43
C ALA A 313 -2.37 -42.73 15.76
N GLU A 314 -3.06 -41.89 16.54
CA GLU A 314 -3.80 -42.35 17.72
C GLU A 314 -4.84 -43.37 17.27
N GLU A 315 -4.70 -44.62 17.75
CA GLU A 315 -5.73 -45.65 17.60
C GLU A 315 -6.97 -45.23 18.39
N PRO A 316 -8.17 -45.25 17.79
CA PRO A 316 -9.39 -45.01 18.54
C PRO A 316 -9.63 -46.15 19.54
N GLU A 317 -9.79 -45.76 20.81
CA GLU A 317 -10.17 -46.62 21.94
C GLU A 317 -11.28 -47.62 21.58
N LYS A 318 -11.01 -48.90 21.84
CA LYS A 318 -12.04 -49.94 21.90
C LYS A 318 -13.08 -49.53 22.94
N ARG A 319 -14.32 -49.30 22.50
CA ARG A 319 -15.48 -49.26 23.41
C ARG A 319 -15.63 -50.63 24.06
N GLU A 320 -15.35 -50.71 25.36
CA GLU A 320 -15.78 -51.82 26.18
C GLU A 320 -17.31 -51.83 26.25
N GLU A 321 -17.88 -52.91 25.71
CA GLU A 321 -19.26 -53.31 25.91
C GLU A 321 -19.40 -53.76 27.38
N LYS A 322 -19.94 -52.89 28.23
CA LYS A 322 -20.31 -53.28 29.60
C LYS A 322 -21.80 -53.60 29.63
N ASN A 323 -22.08 -54.89 29.60
CA ASN A 323 -23.34 -55.50 30.04
C ASN A 323 -23.68 -55.03 31.46
N GLU A 324 -24.95 -54.73 31.69
CA GLU A 324 -25.57 -54.81 33.02
C GLU A 324 -27.02 -55.33 32.86
N PRO A 325 -27.60 -55.89 33.93
CA PRO A 325 -28.33 -57.16 33.90
C PRO A 325 -29.85 -57.06 33.76
#